data_AF-A0A6G0XHZ0-F1
#
_entry.id   AF-A0A6G0XHZ0-F1
#
_cell.length_a   1.000
_cell.length_b   1.000
_cell.length_c   1.000
_cell.angle_alpha   90.00
_cell.angle_beta   90.00
_cell.angle_gamma   90.00
#
_symmetry.space_group_name_H-M   'P 1'
#
loop_
_entity.id
_entity.type
_entity.pdbx_description
1 polymer ?
#
loop_
_entity_poly.entity_id
_entity_poly.type
_entity_poly.pdbx_seq_one_letter_code
_entity_poly.pdbx_strand_id
1 'polypeptide(L)'
;LVSYYAERDFQKEVLYRLAYVKHELKRLVNNQMDIAQRIESIETCLEVNTISNTSSNCNNTSSLNEISDSILPLDNTTDLDIFNDKISGDRAFQINLTNQLSYIGGKHFKSIIKRIMNKLFSDYLLQYFSYSGKSGKKLKFSNLPVCSVILGKII
;
A
#
# COMPACT_ATOMS: atom_id res chain seq x y z
N LEU A 1 -11.78 -33.16 -52.98
CA LEU A 1 -12.55 -33.10 -51.72
C LEU A 1 -11.64 -33.08 -50.49
N VAL A 2 -10.80 -34.11 -50.27
CA VAL A 2 -9.97 -34.24 -49.05
C VAL A 2 -9.05 -33.03 -48.77
N SER A 3 -8.37 -32.45 -49.79
CA SER A 3 -7.51 -31.28 -49.57
C SER A 3 -8.28 -30.01 -49.19
N TYR A 4 -9.53 -29.86 -49.68
CA TYR A 4 -10.39 -28.72 -49.36
C TYR A 4 -10.85 -28.76 -47.89
N TYR A 5 -11.12 -29.95 -47.34
CA TYR A 5 -11.45 -30.12 -45.93
C TYR A 5 -10.24 -29.84 -45.03
N ALA A 6 -9.05 -30.34 -45.40
CA ALA A 6 -7.81 -30.07 -44.67
C ALA A 6 -7.48 -28.56 -44.62
N GLU A 7 -7.70 -27.84 -45.72
CA GLU A 7 -7.50 -26.40 -45.79
C GLU A 7 -8.47 -25.63 -44.88
N ARG A 8 -9.76 -26.04 -44.85
CA ARG A 8 -10.77 -25.43 -43.97
C ARG A 8 -10.49 -25.65 -42.49
N ASP A 9 -9.97 -26.82 -42.12
CA ASP A 9 -9.64 -27.11 -40.73
C ASP A 9 -8.38 -26.35 -40.28
N PHE A 10 -7.38 -26.19 -41.17
CA PHE A 10 -6.25 -25.31 -40.92
C PHE A 10 -6.69 -23.85 -40.73
N GLN A 11 -7.56 -23.33 -41.59
CA GLN A 11 -8.08 -21.96 -41.48
C GLN A 11 -8.80 -21.71 -40.15
N LYS A 12 -9.60 -22.68 -39.66
CA LYS A 12 -10.27 -22.59 -38.36
C LYS A 12 -9.28 -22.56 -37.21
N GLU A 13 -8.26 -23.41 -37.25
CA GLU A 13 -7.22 -23.46 -36.23
C GLU A 13 -6.43 -22.15 -36.17
N VAL A 14 -6.07 -21.60 -37.33
CA VAL A 14 -5.43 -20.28 -37.43
C VAL A 14 -6.33 -19.19 -36.86
N LEU A 15 -7.62 -19.19 -37.19
CA LEU A 15 -8.58 -18.21 -36.67
C LEU A 15 -8.72 -18.30 -35.15
N TYR A 16 -8.78 -19.51 -34.60
CA TYR A 16 -8.84 -19.74 -33.15
C TYR A 16 -7.58 -19.19 -32.45
N ARG A 17 -6.40 -19.49 -32.99
CA ARG A 17 -5.13 -18.97 -32.46
C ARG A 17 -5.05 -17.45 -32.53
N LEU A 18 -5.48 -16.85 -33.63
CA LEU A 18 -5.51 -15.40 -33.79
C LEU A 18 -6.49 -14.75 -32.81
N ALA A 19 -7.67 -15.33 -32.60
CA ALA A 19 -8.64 -14.84 -31.63
C ALA A 19 -8.08 -14.90 -30.20
N TYR A 20 -7.39 -15.98 -29.85
CA TYR A 20 -6.70 -16.12 -28.56
C TYR A 20 -5.60 -15.07 -28.40
N VAL A 21 -4.69 -14.92 -29.37
CA VAL A 21 -3.62 -13.91 -29.33
C VAL A 21 -4.19 -12.50 -29.20
N LYS A 22 -5.25 -12.17 -29.96
CA LYS A 22 -5.95 -10.88 -29.85
C LYS A 22 -6.47 -10.63 -28.44
N HIS A 23 -7.06 -11.65 -27.81
CA HIS A 23 -7.55 -11.56 -26.44
C HIS A 23 -6.41 -11.31 -25.44
N GLU A 24 -5.32 -12.07 -25.55
CA GLU A 24 -4.13 -11.91 -24.70
C GLU A 24 -3.50 -10.52 -24.85
N LEU A 25 -3.40 -10.02 -26.09
CA LEU A 25 -2.92 -8.66 -26.38
C LEU A 25 -3.80 -7.59 -25.73
N LYS A 26 -5.13 -7.74 -25.82
CA LYS A 26 -6.06 -6.80 -25.18
C LYS A 26 -5.88 -6.80 -23.67
N ARG A 27 -5.67 -7.98 -23.05
CA ARG A 27 -5.38 -8.08 -21.62
C ARG A 27 -4.06 -7.41 -21.25
N LEU A 28 -3.02 -7.59 -22.07
CA LEU A 28 -1.72 -6.95 -21.88
C LEU A 28 -1.83 -5.42 -21.91
N VAL A 29 -2.51 -4.87 -22.92
CA VAL A 29 -2.72 -3.41 -23.05
C VAL A 29 -3.48 -2.86 -21.85
N ASN A 30 -4.52 -3.53 -21.39
CA ASN A 30 -5.27 -3.11 -20.20
C ASN A 30 -4.37 -3.09 -18.94
N ASN A 31 -3.54 -4.10 -18.77
CA ASN A 31 -2.59 -4.14 -17.65
C ASN A 31 -1.55 -3.01 -17.75
N GLN A 32 -1.06 -2.70 -18.95
CA GLN A 32 -0.14 -1.58 -19.17
C GLN A 32 -0.79 -0.25 -18.81
N MET A 33 -2.07 -0.07 -19.15
CA MET A 33 -2.82 1.15 -18.81
C MET A 33 -2.99 1.30 -17.29
N ASP A 34 -3.29 0.23 -16.56
CA ASP A 34 -3.35 0.24 -15.09
C ASP A 34 -1.98 0.58 -14.47
N ILE A 35 -0.90 -0.01 -14.99
CA ILE A 35 0.47 0.29 -14.55
C ILE A 35 0.81 1.76 -14.79
N ALA A 36 0.49 2.29 -15.98
CA ALA A 36 0.74 3.69 -16.31
C ALA A 36 0.01 4.65 -15.37
N GLN A 37 -1.29 4.41 -15.10
CA GLN A 37 -2.07 5.20 -14.13
C GLN A 37 -1.47 5.16 -12.72
N ARG A 38 -0.97 4.00 -12.31
CA ARG A 38 -0.30 3.86 -11.01
C ARG A 38 1.04 4.58 -10.95
N ILE A 39 1.80 4.60 -12.05
CA ILE A 39 3.04 5.39 -12.17
C ILE A 39 2.72 6.88 -12.08
N GLU A 40 1.74 7.37 -12.84
CA GLU A 40 1.29 8.77 -12.80
C GLU A 40 0.83 9.19 -11.38
N SER A 41 0.14 8.30 -10.67
CA SER A 41 -0.24 8.53 -9.27
C SER A 41 0.99 8.64 -8.36
N ILE A 42 2.00 7.80 -8.56
CA ILE A 42 3.26 7.86 -7.80
C ILE A 42 4.01 9.16 -8.11
N GLU A 43 4.11 9.54 -9.38
CA GLU A 43 4.75 10.78 -9.82
C GLU A 43 4.05 12.01 -9.21
N THR A 44 2.72 12.05 -9.26
CA THR A 44 1.92 13.12 -8.63
C THR A 44 2.21 13.23 -7.13
N CYS A 45 2.29 12.10 -6.41
CA CYS A 45 2.63 12.11 -4.98
C CYS A 45 4.05 12.63 -4.72
N LEU A 46 5.01 12.34 -5.62
CA LEU A 46 6.39 12.82 -5.50
C LEU A 46 6.51 14.32 -5.83
N GLU A 47 5.77 14.81 -6.82
CA GLU A 47 5.74 16.23 -7.19
C GLU A 47 5.10 17.09 -6.09
N VAL A 48 3.99 16.64 -5.49
CA VAL A 48 3.36 17.33 -4.35
C VAL A 48 4.32 17.46 -3.16
N ASN A 49 5.14 16.43 -2.89
CA ASN A 49 6.17 16.50 -1.85
C ASN A 49 7.30 17.49 -2.21
N THR A 50 7.58 17.68 -3.50
CA THR A 50 8.64 18.60 -3.96
C THR A 50 8.17 20.06 -3.90
N ILE A 51 6.92 20.34 -4.28
CA ILE A 51 6.33 21.70 -4.26
C ILE A 51 6.03 22.17 -2.83
N SER A 52 5.60 21.27 -1.94
CA SER A 52 5.33 21.59 -0.53
C SER A 52 6.60 22.04 0.22
N ASN A 53 7.78 21.61 -0.23
CA ASN A 53 9.06 22.00 0.37
C ASN A 53 9.54 23.39 -0.03
N THR A 54 8.95 24.03 -1.04
CA THR A 54 9.41 25.35 -1.54
C THR A 54 8.60 26.52 -0.99
N SER A 55 7.46 26.28 -0.33
CA SER A 55 6.56 27.35 0.18
C SER A 55 6.48 27.45 1.71
N SER A 56 7.26 26.65 2.44
CA SER A 56 7.32 26.77 3.89
C SER A 56 8.77 26.79 4.37
N ASN A 57 9.21 28.00 4.71
CA ASN A 57 10.39 28.29 5.49
C ASN A 57 10.35 27.51 6.82
N CYS A 58 10.94 26.33 6.85
CA CYS A 58 11.55 25.77 8.05
C CYS A 58 12.72 24.86 7.65
N ASN A 59 13.91 25.22 8.14
CA ASN A 59 15.09 24.38 8.07
C ASN A 59 14.76 23.01 8.66
N ASN A 60 14.75 21.96 7.83
CA ASN A 60 14.94 20.55 8.20
C ASN A 60 15.08 19.73 6.89
N THR A 61 16.09 20.05 6.10
CA THR A 61 16.50 19.25 4.93
C THR A 61 17.35 18.02 5.32
N SER A 62 17.46 17.70 6.61
CA SER A 62 17.74 16.34 7.09
C SER A 62 16.46 15.80 7.73
N SER A 63 15.83 14.77 7.14
CA SER A 63 14.95 13.82 7.88
C SER A 63 14.13 12.88 6.99
N LEU A 64 14.19 12.97 5.65
CA LEU A 64 13.64 11.91 4.79
C LEU A 64 14.32 10.54 5.06
N ASN A 65 15.55 10.57 5.59
CA ASN A 65 16.29 9.40 6.06
C ASN A 65 16.29 9.20 7.60
N GLU A 66 15.87 10.18 8.43
CA GLU A 66 16.01 10.04 9.89
C GLU A 66 14.86 9.25 10.56
N ILE A 67 13.75 9.07 9.86
CA ILE A 67 12.65 8.17 10.27
C ILE A 67 12.65 6.93 9.33
N SER A 68 13.77 6.62 8.67
CA SER A 68 13.91 5.36 7.95
C SER A 68 14.20 4.18 8.90
N ASP A 69 14.69 4.46 10.11
CA ASP A 69 15.04 3.45 11.14
C ASP A 69 14.24 3.63 12.44
N SER A 70 13.10 4.31 12.38
CA SER A 70 12.30 4.60 13.58
C SER A 70 11.65 3.32 14.13
N ILE A 71 12.29 2.61 15.06
CA ILE A 71 11.69 1.74 16.13
C ILE A 71 10.58 0.76 15.65
N LEU A 72 10.50 0.47 14.36
CA LEU A 72 9.53 -0.43 13.75
C LEU A 72 10.31 -1.64 13.23
N PRO A 73 9.82 -2.87 13.47
CA PRO A 73 8.57 -3.19 14.15
C PRO A 73 8.69 -3.11 15.69
N LEU A 74 7.67 -2.51 16.35
CA LEU A 74 7.58 -2.42 17.81
C LEU A 74 7.41 -3.82 18.41
N ASP A 75 8.19 -4.16 19.43
CA ASP A 75 8.17 -5.47 20.05
C ASP A 75 7.53 -5.50 21.45
N ASN A 76 7.32 -4.35 22.07
CA ASN A 76 6.77 -4.26 23.42
C ASN A 76 5.75 -3.13 23.58
N THR A 77 4.99 -3.17 24.67
CA THR A 77 3.92 -2.22 24.95
C THR A 77 4.44 -0.85 25.40
N THR A 78 5.61 -0.79 26.03
CA THR A 78 6.22 0.47 26.47
C THR A 78 6.59 1.34 25.26
N ASP A 79 7.23 0.74 24.26
CA ASP A 79 7.58 1.42 23.02
C ASP A 79 6.33 1.81 22.22
N LEU A 80 5.26 1.00 22.30
CA LEU A 80 3.97 1.35 21.73
C LEU A 80 3.33 2.56 22.40
N ASP A 81 3.44 2.69 23.72
CA ASP A 81 2.90 3.84 24.46
C ASP A 81 3.70 5.11 24.12
N ILE A 82 5.04 5.03 24.12
CA ILE A 82 5.91 6.14 23.68
C ILE A 82 5.59 6.54 22.23
N PHE A 83 5.37 5.55 21.36
CA PHE A 83 4.98 5.78 19.97
C PHE A 83 3.61 6.47 19.86
N ASN A 84 2.64 6.07 20.68
CA ASN A 84 1.30 6.68 20.73
C ASN A 84 1.33 8.11 21.31
N ASP A 85 2.20 8.39 22.27
CA ASP A 85 2.39 9.74 22.79
C ASP A 85 3.03 10.63 21.73
N LYS A 86 4.06 10.12 21.05
CA LYS A 86 4.75 10.82 19.96
C LYS A 86 3.82 11.13 18.80
N ILE A 87 2.98 10.16 18.36
CA ILE A 87 2.05 10.39 17.25
C ILE A 87 0.93 11.39 17.60
N SER A 88 0.61 11.51 18.89
CA SER A 88 -0.42 12.45 19.37
C SER A 88 0.14 13.86 19.57
N GLY A 89 1.40 13.99 19.99
CA GLY A 89 2.04 15.28 20.29
C GLY A 89 2.84 15.91 19.15
N ASP A 90 3.35 15.13 18.20
CA ASP A 90 4.23 15.59 17.13
C ASP A 90 3.52 15.51 15.76
N ARG A 91 3.11 16.68 15.26
CA ARG A 91 2.43 16.80 13.96
C ARG A 91 3.34 16.46 12.78
N ALA A 92 4.64 16.75 12.87
CA ALA A 92 5.59 16.44 11.79
C ALA A 92 5.80 14.92 11.71
N PHE A 93 6.00 14.26 12.86
CA PHE A 93 6.06 12.80 12.93
C PHE A 93 4.77 12.15 12.42
N GLN A 94 3.60 12.67 12.81
CA GLN A 94 2.31 12.20 12.32
C GLN A 94 2.21 12.27 10.78
N ILE A 95 2.55 13.42 10.18
CA ILE A 95 2.46 13.60 8.72
C ILE A 95 3.41 12.64 8.01
N ASN A 96 4.66 12.54 8.49
CA ASN A 96 5.64 11.66 7.88
C ASN A 96 5.23 10.18 7.96
N LEU A 97 4.81 9.72 9.14
CA LEU A 97 4.33 8.34 9.33
C LEU A 97 3.10 8.04 8.45
N THR A 98 2.17 8.98 8.35
CA THR A 98 1.00 8.82 7.46
C THR A 98 1.43 8.68 6.01
N ASN A 99 2.36 9.52 5.55
CA ASN A 99 2.90 9.44 4.19
C ASN A 99 3.62 8.11 3.94
N GLN A 100 4.42 7.62 4.88
CA GLN A 100 5.09 6.32 4.72
C GLN A 100 4.09 5.15 4.64
N LEU A 101 3.00 5.20 5.43
CA LEU A 101 2.02 4.13 5.48
C LEU A 101 0.97 4.25 4.37
N SER A 102 0.76 5.41 3.75
CA SER A 102 -0.16 5.59 2.62
C SER A 102 0.29 4.77 1.40
N TYR A 103 1.59 4.54 1.25
CA TYR A 103 2.15 3.63 0.24
C TYR A 103 1.82 2.15 0.49
N ILE A 104 1.36 1.79 1.70
CA ILE A 104 0.85 0.45 2.02
C ILE A 104 -0.56 0.32 1.42
N GLY A 105 -0.60 0.24 0.09
CA GLY A 105 -1.85 0.14 -0.66
C GLY A 105 -2.53 -1.22 -0.55
N GLY A 106 -3.69 -1.34 -1.20
CA GLY A 106 -4.44 -2.57 -1.34
C GLY A 106 -5.89 -2.30 -1.73
N LYS A 107 -6.56 -3.28 -2.36
CA LYS A 107 -7.95 -3.12 -2.80
C LYS A 107 -8.96 -3.16 -1.66
N HIS A 108 -8.63 -3.86 -0.58
CA HIS A 108 -9.56 -4.16 0.50
C HIS A 108 -9.06 -3.60 1.83
N PHE A 109 -9.93 -2.90 2.54
CA PHE A 109 -9.69 -2.33 3.87
C PHE A 109 -9.01 -3.31 4.83
N LYS A 110 -9.56 -4.53 4.96
CA LYS A 110 -9.03 -5.57 5.85
C LYS A 110 -7.58 -5.95 5.51
N SER A 111 -7.23 -5.96 4.22
CA SER A 111 -5.89 -6.27 3.74
C SER A 111 -4.92 -5.12 3.98
N ILE A 112 -5.36 -3.87 3.79
CA ILE A 112 -4.57 -2.67 4.10
C ILE A 112 -4.24 -2.63 5.59
N ILE A 113 -5.25 -2.76 6.47
CA ILE A 113 -5.06 -2.79 7.93
C ILE A 113 -4.05 -3.86 8.35
N LYS A 114 -4.19 -5.08 7.81
CA LYS A 114 -3.27 -6.18 8.14
C LYS A 114 -1.83 -5.83 7.77
N ARG A 115 -1.60 -5.23 6.59
CA ARG A 115 -0.27 -4.83 6.14
C ARG A 115 0.31 -3.70 7.01
N ILE A 116 -0.51 -2.72 7.40
CA ILE A 116 -0.11 -1.64 8.31
C ILE A 116 0.30 -2.24 9.67
N MET A 117 -0.54 -3.09 10.27
CA MET A 117 -0.24 -3.71 11.56
C MET A 117 1.05 -4.55 11.52
N ASN A 118 1.29 -5.28 10.43
CA ASN A 118 2.52 -6.07 10.24
C ASN A 118 3.78 -5.22 10.05
N LYS A 119 3.64 -3.96 9.61
CA LYS A 119 4.76 -3.03 9.48
C LYS A 119 5.03 -2.26 10.78
N LEU A 120 4.00 -2.07 11.60
CA LEU A 120 4.10 -1.38 12.89
C LEU A 120 4.57 -2.31 14.02
N PHE A 121 4.13 -3.56 14.04
CA PHE A 121 4.34 -4.46 15.17
C PHE A 121 5.15 -5.68 14.77
N SER A 122 5.98 -6.16 15.69
CA SER A 122 6.68 -7.42 15.52
C SER A 122 5.67 -8.55 15.64
N ASP A 123 5.98 -9.74 15.13
CA ASP A 123 5.08 -10.89 15.28
C ASP A 123 4.77 -11.19 16.76
N TYR A 124 5.73 -10.93 17.65
CA TYR A 124 5.57 -11.07 19.09
C TYR A 124 4.54 -10.08 19.66
N LEU A 125 4.61 -8.80 19.31
CA LEU A 125 3.63 -7.81 19.77
C LEU A 125 2.26 -8.04 19.09
N LEU A 126 2.27 -8.32 17.80
CA LEU A 126 1.09 -8.54 16.97
C LEU A 126 0.21 -9.71 17.44
N GLN A 127 0.77 -10.69 18.15
CA GLN A 127 -0.01 -11.79 18.72
C GLN A 127 -1.03 -11.31 19.76
N TYR A 128 -0.82 -10.15 20.40
CA TYR A 128 -1.71 -9.58 21.40
C TYR A 128 -2.78 -8.65 20.83
N PHE A 129 -2.60 -8.20 19.58
CA PHE A 129 -3.46 -7.22 18.93
C PHE A 129 -4.26 -7.82 17.77
N SER A 130 -5.49 -7.36 17.62
CA SER A 130 -6.27 -7.53 16.39
C SER A 130 -7.01 -6.24 16.07
N TYR A 131 -7.45 -6.09 14.82
CA TYR A 131 -8.18 -4.88 14.43
C TYR A 131 -9.43 -4.64 15.30
N SER A 132 -10.31 -5.64 15.43
CA SER A 132 -11.61 -5.52 16.12
C SER A 132 -11.68 -6.17 17.51
N GLY A 133 -10.66 -6.92 17.93
CA GLY A 133 -10.64 -7.63 19.23
C GLY A 133 -11.38 -8.97 19.26
N LYS A 134 -11.94 -9.46 18.14
CA LYS A 134 -12.89 -10.59 18.13
C LYS A 134 -12.29 -12.01 18.05
N SER A 135 -11.02 -12.23 18.38
CA SER A 135 -10.39 -13.55 18.18
C SER A 135 -9.35 -13.88 19.24
N GLY A 136 -9.74 -14.02 20.52
CA GLY A 136 -8.87 -14.45 21.62
C GLY A 136 -7.72 -13.50 22.00
N LYS A 137 -7.43 -12.51 21.15
CA LYS A 137 -6.47 -11.42 21.35
C LYS A 137 -7.13 -10.28 22.12
N LYS A 138 -6.46 -9.79 23.17
CA LYS A 138 -7.07 -8.93 24.19
C LYS A 138 -7.22 -7.45 23.78
N LEU A 139 -6.39 -6.95 22.85
CA LEU A 139 -6.32 -5.51 22.57
C LEU A 139 -6.76 -5.16 21.14
N LYS A 140 -7.52 -4.05 21.04
CA LYS A 140 -8.08 -3.52 19.80
C LYS A 140 -7.12 -2.50 19.19
N PHE A 141 -6.56 -2.80 18.02
CA PHE A 141 -5.77 -1.83 17.26
C PHE A 141 -6.61 -0.60 16.89
N SER A 142 -7.91 -0.78 16.60
CA SER A 142 -8.83 0.32 16.28
C SER A 142 -8.91 1.42 17.34
N ASN A 143 -8.56 1.10 18.59
CA ASN A 143 -8.64 2.04 19.71
C ASN A 143 -7.31 2.77 19.96
N LEU A 144 -6.23 2.39 19.29
CA LEU A 144 -4.94 3.03 19.49
C LEU A 144 -4.89 4.37 18.74
N PRO A 145 -4.24 5.40 19.32
CA PRO A 145 -4.00 6.69 18.65
C PRO A 145 -3.35 6.53 17.27
N VAL A 146 -2.40 5.59 17.15
CA VAL A 146 -1.79 5.25 15.86
C VAL A 146 -2.84 4.88 14.80
N CYS A 147 -3.87 4.12 15.14
CA CYS A 147 -4.90 3.71 14.20
C CYS A 147 -5.81 4.86 13.78
N SER A 148 -6.26 5.71 14.71
CA SER A 148 -7.16 6.82 14.37
C SER A 148 -6.49 7.84 13.45
N VAL A 149 -5.21 8.13 13.73
CA VAL A 149 -4.39 9.07 12.95
C VAL A 149 -4.11 8.55 11.54
N ILE A 150 -3.72 7.28 11.42
CA ILE A 150 -3.38 6.67 10.12
C ILE A 150 -4.64 6.51 9.26
N LEU A 151 -5.73 5.98 9.83
CA LEU A 151 -6.94 5.70 9.04
C LEU A 151 -7.71 6.95 8.68
N GLY A 152 -7.75 7.98 9.53
CA GLY A 152 -8.42 9.23 9.19
C GLY A 152 -7.76 10.03 8.07
N LYS A 153 -6.54 9.65 7.65
CA LYS A 153 -5.80 10.32 6.57
C LYS A 153 -5.55 9.46 5.34
N ILE A 154 -5.45 8.14 5.48
CA ILE A 154 -5.18 7.21 4.36
C ILE A 154 -6.48 6.74 3.67
N ILE A 155 -7.59 6.69 4.41
CA ILE A 155 -8.87 6.09 3.98
C ILE A 155 -9.96 7.15 4.06
#